data_AF-A0A9E1J083-F1
#
_entry.id   AF-A0A9E1J083-F1
#
_cell.length_a   1.000
_cell.length_b   1.000
_cell.length_c   1.000
_cell.angle_alpha   90.00
_cell.angle_beta   90.00
_cell.angle_gamma   90.00
#
_symmetry.space_group_name_H-M   'P 1'
#
loop_
_entity.id
_entity.type
_entity.pdbx_description
1 polymer ?
#
loop_
_entity_poly.entity_id
_entity_poly.type
_entity_poly.pdbx_seq_one_letter_code
_entity_poly.pdbx_strand_id
1 'polypeptide(L)'
;GEAWDYFLRGKSVFAFSWGDVGSLCQDTTRSKIKGVCASSILPSSDTYYDHQTNKFVKTDNPVKVGNTTGGSWHGVISNFSQNPEATFSFLSLMAIKPASSWLANNGWTGVDPGFKYQFLAPQGEGQLGDFLDAGWNEADVKDYLNAYYENFFAKTSMTYLRIPGTFEYWDILDKNLSASMSGEITAQQALDSTAKSWEQVTDRLGRDKQLEYYKSAIGYK
;
A
#
# COMPACT_ATOMS: atom_id res chain seq x y z
N GLY A 1 -10.66 -13.82 0.19
CA GLY A 1 -10.31 -13.59 -1.22
C GLY A 1 -9.63 -14.85 -1.72
N GLU A 2 -10.01 -15.35 -2.89
CA GLU A 2 -9.53 -16.64 -3.40
C GLU A 2 -8.00 -16.70 -3.52
N ALA A 3 -7.35 -15.60 -3.91
CA ALA A 3 -5.89 -15.52 -4.01
C ALA A 3 -5.17 -15.77 -2.66
N TRP A 4 -5.67 -15.19 -1.56
CA TRP A 4 -5.09 -15.41 -0.22
C TRP A 4 -5.27 -16.85 0.23
N ASP A 5 -6.46 -17.42 0.04
CA ASP A 5 -6.72 -18.81 0.45
C ASP A 5 -5.83 -19.80 -0.33
N TYR A 6 -5.52 -19.53 -1.60
CA TYR A 6 -4.56 -20.33 -2.36
C TYR A 6 -3.14 -20.22 -1.78
N PHE A 7 -2.66 -19.00 -1.51
CA PHE A 7 -1.33 -18.77 -0.94
C PHE A 7 -1.17 -19.40 0.45
N LEU A 8 -2.10 -19.12 1.37
CA LEU A 8 -2.09 -19.63 2.75
C LEU A 8 -2.14 -21.17 2.81
N ARG A 9 -2.71 -21.83 1.80
CA ARG A 9 -2.76 -23.30 1.67
C ARG A 9 -1.50 -23.89 0.99
N GLY A 10 -0.52 -23.07 0.64
CA GLY A 10 0.70 -23.48 -0.06
C GLY A 10 0.47 -23.82 -1.54
N LYS A 11 -0.57 -23.26 -2.17
CA LYS A 11 -0.90 -23.51 -3.58
C LYS A 11 -0.38 -22.43 -4.54
N SER A 12 0.21 -21.36 -4.01
CA SER A 12 0.97 -20.38 -4.80
C SER A 12 2.26 -20.02 -4.07
N VAL A 13 3.28 -19.61 -4.83
CA VAL A 13 4.59 -19.20 -4.29
C VAL A 13 4.60 -17.71 -3.95
N PHE A 14 3.79 -16.91 -4.65
CA PHE A 14 3.67 -15.47 -4.42
C PHE A 14 2.21 -15.06 -4.25
N ALA A 15 2.01 -14.02 -3.44
CA ALA A 15 0.77 -13.27 -3.34
C ALA A 15 1.13 -11.77 -3.27
N PHE A 16 0.65 -11.00 -4.24
CA PHE A 16 0.77 -9.54 -4.21
C PHE A 16 -0.34 -8.99 -3.32
N SER A 17 0.01 -8.47 -2.15
CA SER A 17 -1.00 -8.02 -1.20
C SER A 17 -0.52 -7.05 -0.12
N TRP A 18 -1.44 -6.81 0.81
CA TRP A 18 -1.32 -5.95 1.99
C TRP A 18 -0.84 -6.75 3.21
N GLY A 19 -0.63 -6.06 4.32
CA GLY A 19 -0.07 -6.61 5.56
C GLY A 19 -0.91 -7.66 6.24
N ASP A 20 -2.21 -7.67 5.94
CA ASP A 20 -3.14 -8.70 6.39
C ASP A 20 -2.60 -10.11 6.12
N VAL A 21 -1.95 -10.33 4.97
CA VAL A 21 -1.46 -11.68 4.60
C VAL A 21 -0.35 -12.16 5.54
N GLY A 22 0.57 -11.29 5.97
CA GLY A 22 1.63 -11.66 6.91
C GLY A 22 1.06 -12.13 8.25
N SER A 23 0.00 -11.45 8.69
CA SER A 23 -0.74 -11.77 9.90
C SER A 23 -1.57 -13.06 9.76
N LEU A 24 -2.26 -13.23 8.62
CA LEU A 24 -3.02 -14.43 8.30
C LEU A 24 -2.14 -15.66 8.15
N CYS A 25 -0.87 -15.50 7.73
CA CYS A 25 0.11 -16.58 7.73
C CYS A 25 0.29 -17.19 9.14
N GLN A 26 0.07 -16.42 10.20
CA GLN A 26 0.25 -16.85 11.60
C GLN A 26 -0.94 -17.64 12.16
N ASP A 27 -2.13 -17.53 11.56
CA ASP A 27 -3.34 -18.25 11.94
C ASP A 27 -3.31 -19.69 11.40
N THR A 28 -2.90 -20.64 12.24
CA THR A 28 -2.77 -22.06 11.87
C THR A 28 -4.11 -22.77 11.65
N THR A 29 -5.25 -22.13 11.96
CA THR A 29 -6.58 -22.68 11.61
C THR A 29 -6.87 -22.54 10.11
N ARG A 30 -6.17 -21.63 9.42
CA ARG A 30 -6.36 -21.33 7.99
C ARG A 30 -5.08 -21.44 7.15
N SER A 31 -3.93 -21.15 7.74
CA SER A 31 -2.60 -21.12 7.10
C SER A 31 -1.82 -22.40 7.36
N LYS A 32 -1.12 -22.89 6.33
CA LYS A 32 -0.15 -23.99 6.39
C LYS A 32 1.30 -23.52 6.32
N ILE A 33 1.52 -22.20 6.29
CA ILE A 33 2.81 -21.59 5.94
C ILE A 33 3.41 -20.74 7.05
N LYS A 34 2.93 -20.87 8.29
CA LYS A 34 3.53 -20.21 9.45
C LYS A 34 5.00 -20.63 9.61
N GLY A 35 5.89 -19.66 9.74
CA GLY A 35 7.34 -19.87 9.87
C GLY A 35 8.07 -20.12 8.56
N VAL A 36 7.35 -20.10 7.44
CA VAL A 36 7.90 -20.14 6.08
C VAL A 36 7.23 -19.08 5.19
N CYS A 37 6.64 -18.05 5.78
CA CYS A 37 5.93 -16.97 5.09
C CYS A 37 6.79 -15.71 5.09
N ALA A 38 7.62 -15.58 4.05
CA ALA A 38 8.48 -14.42 3.85
C ALA A 38 7.75 -13.27 3.16
N SER A 39 8.18 -12.04 3.43
CA SER A 39 7.71 -10.81 2.78
C SER A 39 8.87 -10.06 2.16
N SER A 40 8.61 -9.31 1.09
CA SER A 40 9.58 -8.43 0.44
C SER A 40 8.86 -7.19 -0.08
N ILE A 41 9.60 -6.09 -0.28
CA ILE A 41 9.11 -4.96 -1.06
C ILE A 41 8.66 -5.43 -2.46
N LEU A 42 7.71 -4.69 -3.05
CA LEU A 42 7.25 -4.96 -4.41
C LEU A 42 8.42 -5.03 -5.40
N PRO A 43 8.41 -6.01 -6.32
CA PRO A 43 9.40 -6.09 -7.37
C PRO A 43 9.33 -4.83 -8.24
N SER A 44 10.49 -4.36 -8.69
CA SER A 44 10.61 -3.17 -9.53
C SER A 44 11.19 -3.55 -10.90
N SER A 45 10.99 -2.68 -11.88
CA SER A 45 11.55 -2.83 -13.22
C SER A 45 12.98 -2.28 -13.28
N ASP A 46 13.84 -2.87 -14.11
CA ASP A 46 15.14 -2.30 -14.50
C ASP A 46 14.99 -1.20 -15.56
N THR A 47 13.77 -0.99 -16.05
CA THR A 47 13.43 -0.03 -17.10
C THR A 47 12.27 0.85 -16.65
N TYR A 48 12.43 2.18 -16.70
CA TYR A 48 11.39 3.14 -16.35
C TYR A 48 11.36 4.31 -17.34
N TYR A 49 10.23 5.01 -17.43
CA TYR A 49 10.10 6.21 -18.24
C TYR A 49 10.44 7.45 -17.41
N ASP A 50 11.44 8.22 -17.84
CA ASP A 50 11.82 9.47 -17.21
C ASP A 50 11.10 10.65 -17.90
N HIS A 51 10.18 11.27 -17.17
CA HIS A 51 9.41 12.42 -17.63
C HIS A 51 10.23 13.72 -17.77
N GLN A 52 11.41 13.83 -17.16
CA GLN A 52 12.28 15.01 -17.33
C GLN A 52 13.02 14.96 -18.66
N THR A 53 13.50 13.77 -19.04
CA THR A 53 14.24 13.56 -20.29
C THR A 53 13.38 13.04 -21.44
N ASN A 54 12.14 12.64 -21.15
CA ASN A 54 11.18 12.01 -22.07
C ASN A 54 11.71 10.73 -22.73
N LYS A 55 12.43 9.90 -21.97
CA LYS A 55 13.09 8.68 -22.47
C LYS A 55 12.89 7.52 -21.51
N PHE A 56 12.91 6.31 -22.07
CA PHE A 56 13.11 5.11 -21.27
C PHE A 56 14.56 5.04 -20.80
N VAL A 57 14.74 4.84 -19.50
CA VAL A 57 16.02 4.64 -18.84
C VAL A 57 16.10 3.19 -18.40
N LYS A 58 17.23 2.54 -18.72
CA LYS A 58 17.57 1.21 -18.23
C LYS A 58 18.66 1.31 -17.16
N THR A 59 18.51 0.57 -16.07
CA THR A 59 19.45 0.51 -14.95
C THR A 59 20.06 -0.89 -14.83
N ASP A 60 21.23 -0.99 -14.20
CA ASP A 60 21.87 -2.30 -13.97
C ASP A 60 21.09 -3.16 -12.96
N ASN A 61 20.38 -2.51 -12.04
CA ASN A 61 19.52 -3.17 -11.05
C ASN A 61 18.17 -2.44 -10.96
N PRO A 62 17.07 -3.14 -10.68
CA PRO A 62 15.78 -2.51 -10.44
C PRO A 62 15.84 -1.46 -9.33
N VAL A 63 15.25 -0.30 -9.60
CA VAL A 63 15.15 0.77 -8.61
C VAL A 63 13.93 0.52 -7.74
N LYS A 64 14.14 0.23 -6.46
CA LYS A 64 13.06 0.04 -5.48
C LYS A 64 12.16 1.28 -5.41
N VAL A 65 10.88 1.11 -5.70
CA VAL A 65 9.85 2.15 -5.53
C VAL A 65 8.88 1.72 -4.44
N GLY A 66 8.83 2.51 -3.37
CA GLY A 66 7.85 2.35 -2.31
C GLY A 66 6.43 2.59 -2.82
N ASN A 67 5.45 1.95 -2.21
CA ASN A 67 4.06 2.10 -2.62
C ASN A 67 3.14 1.90 -1.42
N THR A 68 2.13 2.74 -1.24
CA THR A 68 1.08 2.56 -0.23
C THR A 68 -0.16 1.84 -0.77
N THR A 69 -0.07 1.25 -1.96
CA THR A 69 -1.00 0.35 -2.66
C THR A 69 -2.47 0.80 -2.74
N GLY A 70 -2.80 2.05 -2.43
CA GLY A 70 -4.19 2.53 -2.31
C GLY A 70 -4.39 3.60 -1.25
N GLY A 71 -3.31 4.03 -0.59
CA GLY A 71 -3.30 5.14 0.36
C GLY A 71 -3.18 4.65 1.80
N SER A 72 -2.94 5.57 2.73
CA SER A 72 -2.95 5.24 4.16
C SER A 72 -4.39 5.14 4.67
N TRP A 73 -4.71 4.06 5.36
CA TRP A 73 -5.96 3.92 6.08
C TRP A 73 -5.85 4.72 7.38
N HIS A 74 -6.76 5.66 7.62
CA HIS A 74 -6.75 6.51 8.80
C HIS A 74 -8.17 6.91 9.19
N GLY A 75 -8.37 7.16 10.48
CA GLY A 75 -9.64 7.68 10.97
C GLY A 75 -9.93 9.06 10.40
N VAL A 76 -11.19 9.28 10.02
CA VAL A 76 -11.68 10.57 9.50
C VAL A 76 -12.78 11.10 10.40
N ILE A 77 -12.81 12.42 10.62
CA ILE A 77 -13.88 13.08 11.36
C ILE A 77 -14.79 13.76 10.33
N SER A 78 -16.03 13.31 10.25
CA SER A 78 -17.02 13.94 9.38
C SER A 78 -17.31 15.36 9.86
N ASN A 79 -17.36 16.31 8.92
CA ASN A 79 -17.82 17.67 9.18
C ASN A 79 -19.29 17.73 9.65
N PHE A 80 -20.03 16.63 9.48
CA PHE A 80 -21.42 16.49 9.93
C PHE A 80 -21.55 15.69 11.23
N SER A 81 -20.44 15.32 11.88
CA SER A 81 -20.49 14.56 13.13
C SER A 81 -21.21 15.37 14.21
N GLN A 82 -22.14 14.73 14.93
CA GLN A 82 -22.75 15.30 16.12
C GLN A 82 -21.81 15.24 17.34
N ASN A 83 -20.73 14.45 17.27
CA ASN A 83 -19.79 14.22 18.38
C ASN A 83 -18.32 14.28 17.90
N PRO A 84 -17.88 15.38 17.25
CA PRO A 84 -16.54 15.44 16.66
C PRO A 84 -15.42 15.33 17.69
N GLU A 85 -15.60 15.90 18.88
CA GLU A 85 -14.62 15.82 19.97
C GLU A 85 -14.46 14.39 20.49
N ALA A 86 -15.56 13.66 20.68
CA ALA A 86 -15.49 12.26 21.10
C ALA A 86 -14.82 11.38 20.04
N THR A 87 -15.12 11.60 18.75
CA THR A 87 -14.43 10.93 17.65
C THR A 87 -12.93 11.24 17.67
N PHE A 88 -12.56 12.51 17.84
CA PHE A 88 -11.16 12.92 17.97
C PHE A 88 -10.47 12.24 19.16
N SER A 89 -11.10 12.22 20.34
CA SER A 89 -10.55 11.57 21.53
C SER A 89 -10.31 10.07 21.32
N PHE A 90 -11.25 9.37 20.68
CA PHE A 90 -11.09 7.95 20.37
C PHE A 90 -9.95 7.70 19.37
N LEU A 91 -9.91 8.45 18.27
CA LEU A 91 -8.84 8.32 17.27
C LEU A 91 -7.47 8.66 17.87
N SER A 92 -7.41 9.67 18.75
CA SER A 92 -6.19 10.03 19.48
C SER A 92 -5.73 8.91 20.40
N LEU A 93 -6.66 8.26 21.11
CA LEU A 93 -6.37 7.09 21.94
C LEU A 93 -5.82 5.93 21.12
N MET A 94 -6.33 5.69 19.91
CA MET A 94 -5.77 4.65 19.03
C MET A 94 -4.36 5.00 18.53
N ALA A 95 -4.05 6.30 18.39
CA ALA A 95 -2.80 6.79 17.85
C ALA A 95 -1.66 6.91 18.88
N ILE A 96 -1.92 6.81 20.19
CA ILE A 96 -0.83 6.83 21.17
C ILE A 96 0.08 5.63 20.97
N LYS A 97 1.38 5.81 21.22
CA LYS A 97 2.42 4.78 20.98
C LYS A 97 2.05 3.40 21.55
N PRO A 98 1.60 3.24 22.81
CA PRO A 98 1.21 1.91 23.32
C PRO A 98 0.07 1.24 22.54
N ALA A 99 -1.00 1.99 22.22
CA ALA A 99 -2.13 1.46 21.47
C ALA A 99 -1.75 1.14 20.03
N SER A 100 -1.04 2.05 19.37
CA SER A 100 -0.56 1.90 17.99
C SER A 100 0.41 0.72 17.85
N SER A 101 1.33 0.51 18.81
CA SER A 101 2.20 -0.67 18.84
C SER A 101 1.40 -1.95 18.99
N TRP A 102 0.49 -2.00 19.97
CA TRP A 102 -0.34 -3.19 20.20
C TRP A 102 -1.18 -3.55 18.96
N LEU A 103 -1.78 -2.55 18.31
CA LEU A 103 -2.54 -2.73 17.07
C LEU A 103 -1.66 -3.34 15.97
N ALA A 104 -0.48 -2.77 15.70
CA ALA A 104 0.41 -3.28 14.66
C ALA A 104 0.96 -4.69 14.94
N ASN A 105 1.15 -5.05 16.21
CA ASN A 105 1.60 -6.38 16.59
C ASN A 105 0.48 -7.42 16.43
N ASN A 106 -0.77 -7.00 16.61
CA ASN A 106 -1.95 -7.84 16.49
C ASN A 106 -2.57 -7.68 15.11
N GLY A 107 -2.05 -8.45 14.17
CA GLY A 107 -2.34 -8.31 12.74
C GLY A 107 -3.81 -8.40 12.30
N TRP A 108 -4.69 -8.98 13.11
CA TRP A 108 -6.14 -9.00 12.84
C TRP A 108 -6.83 -7.65 13.07
N THR A 109 -6.12 -6.65 13.61
CA THR A 109 -6.65 -5.30 13.85
C THR A 109 -6.72 -4.45 12.57
N GLY A 110 -6.07 -4.89 11.48
CA GLY A 110 -5.98 -4.15 10.23
C GLY A 110 -5.04 -2.93 10.28
N VAL A 111 -4.22 -2.82 11.32
CA VAL A 111 -3.20 -1.77 11.43
C VAL A 111 -1.85 -2.35 11.05
N ASP A 112 -1.27 -1.82 9.98
CA ASP A 112 0.06 -2.21 9.54
C ASP A 112 1.18 -1.41 10.25
N PRO A 113 2.41 -1.96 10.34
CA PRO A 113 3.58 -1.23 10.84
C PRO A 113 3.93 -0.05 9.91
N GLY A 114 3.94 1.17 10.46
CA GLY A 114 4.26 2.39 9.70
C GLY A 114 5.12 3.39 10.45
N PHE A 115 5.28 3.24 11.77
CA PHE A 115 6.08 4.13 12.61
C PHE A 115 7.36 3.46 13.11
N LYS A 116 8.42 4.26 13.30
CA LYS A 116 9.74 3.78 13.79
C LYS A 116 9.64 2.93 15.06
N TYR A 117 8.68 3.21 15.94
CA TYR A 117 8.52 2.43 17.17
C TYR A 117 7.85 1.06 17.00
N GLN A 118 7.41 0.71 15.78
CA GLN A 118 6.83 -0.60 15.43
C GLN A 118 7.83 -1.50 14.71
N PHE A 119 8.97 -0.96 14.26
CA PHE A 119 10.02 -1.73 13.59
C PHE A 119 11.07 -2.21 14.59
N LEU A 120 11.61 -3.40 14.39
CA LEU A 120 12.71 -3.93 15.20
C LEU A 120 13.99 -3.10 14.99
N ALA A 121 14.93 -3.23 15.93
CA ALA A 121 16.29 -2.71 15.73
C ALA A 121 16.99 -3.43 14.55
N PRO A 122 17.84 -2.75 13.77
CA PRO A 122 18.26 -1.35 13.92
C PRO A 122 17.32 -0.30 13.29
N GLN A 123 16.26 -0.71 12.59
CA GLN A 123 15.36 0.20 11.88
C GLN A 123 14.47 1.03 12.81
N GLY A 124 14.21 0.52 14.02
CA GLY A 124 13.26 1.10 14.95
C GLY A 124 13.47 0.72 16.41
N GLU A 125 12.42 0.95 17.21
CA GLU A 125 12.41 0.77 18.68
C GLU A 125 11.51 -0.40 19.14
N GLY A 126 10.82 -1.07 18.21
CA GLY A 126 9.91 -2.17 18.47
C GLY A 126 10.64 -3.40 19.02
N GLN A 127 9.94 -4.18 19.83
CA GLN A 127 10.51 -5.36 20.49
C GLN A 127 9.98 -6.63 19.84
N LEU A 128 10.88 -7.58 19.54
CA LEU A 128 10.50 -8.87 18.95
C LEU A 128 9.53 -9.63 19.87
N GLY A 129 9.74 -9.54 21.18
CA GLY A 129 8.88 -10.19 22.18
C GLY A 129 7.40 -9.84 22.02
N ASP A 130 7.07 -8.58 21.72
CA ASP A 130 5.68 -8.15 21.59
C ASP A 130 4.95 -8.84 20.42
N PHE A 131 5.67 -9.14 19.33
CA PHE A 131 5.13 -9.88 18.20
C PHE A 131 5.04 -11.39 18.49
N LEU A 132 6.03 -11.95 19.19
CA LEU A 132 6.00 -13.36 19.60
C LEU A 132 4.84 -13.63 20.56
N ASP A 133 4.58 -12.71 21.49
CA ASP A 133 3.43 -12.76 22.40
C ASP A 133 2.10 -12.64 21.65
N ALA A 134 2.07 -11.89 20.53
CA ALA A 134 0.94 -11.84 19.60
C ALA A 134 0.83 -13.07 18.67
N GLY A 135 1.72 -14.05 18.82
CA GLY A 135 1.66 -15.34 18.13
C GLY A 135 2.41 -15.40 16.79
N TRP A 136 3.24 -14.42 16.48
CA TRP A 136 4.06 -14.45 15.26
C TRP A 136 5.18 -15.49 15.34
N ASN A 137 5.55 -16.05 14.19
CA ASN A 137 6.83 -16.70 14.05
C ASN A 137 7.96 -15.66 13.92
N GLU A 138 9.11 -15.93 14.54
CA GLU A 138 10.27 -15.03 14.54
C GLU A 138 10.84 -14.74 13.14
N ALA A 139 10.91 -15.75 12.26
CA ALA A 139 11.44 -15.55 10.91
C ALA A 139 10.48 -14.69 10.08
N ASP A 140 9.19 -15.05 10.09
CA ASP A 140 8.15 -14.33 9.36
C ASP A 140 8.09 -12.86 9.76
N VAL A 141 8.12 -12.53 11.06
CA VAL A 141 8.03 -11.14 11.52
C VAL A 141 9.24 -10.30 11.13
N LYS A 142 10.44 -10.89 11.10
CA LYS A 142 11.66 -10.20 10.65
C LYS A 142 11.56 -9.81 9.17
N ASP A 143 11.14 -10.75 8.33
CA ASP A 143 10.95 -10.50 6.90
C ASP A 143 9.81 -9.50 6.67
N TYR A 144 8.69 -9.66 7.38
CA TYR A 144 7.54 -8.76 7.34
C TYR A 144 7.90 -7.31 7.66
N LEU A 145 8.52 -7.07 8.81
CA LEU A 145 8.89 -5.72 9.24
C LEU A 145 9.98 -5.11 8.36
N ASN A 146 10.92 -5.92 7.87
CA ASN A 146 11.92 -5.43 6.92
C ASN A 146 11.29 -5.02 5.59
N ALA A 147 10.37 -5.82 5.04
CA ALA A 147 9.66 -5.49 3.81
C ALA A 147 8.86 -4.19 3.92
N TYR A 148 8.13 -4.01 5.04
CA TYR A 148 7.40 -2.78 5.33
C TYR A 148 8.33 -1.56 5.44
N TYR A 149 9.46 -1.72 6.14
CA TYR A 149 10.43 -0.65 6.27
C TYR A 149 11.02 -0.25 4.91
N GLU A 150 11.46 -1.23 4.11
CA GLU A 150 11.99 -0.98 2.77
C GLU A 150 10.97 -0.28 1.87
N ASN A 151 9.69 -0.63 1.98
CA ASN A 151 8.61 -0.06 1.19
C ASN A 151 8.25 1.38 1.62
N PHE A 152 7.96 1.61 2.89
CA PHE A 152 7.49 2.92 3.37
C PHE A 152 8.60 3.96 3.50
N PHE A 153 9.84 3.54 3.68
CA PHE A 153 11.00 4.43 3.75
C PHE A 153 11.87 4.38 2.48
N ALA A 154 11.35 3.84 1.38
CA ALA A 154 12.00 3.91 0.08
C ALA A 154 12.28 5.37 -0.32
N LYS A 155 13.45 5.63 -0.90
CA LYS A 155 13.85 6.97 -1.38
C LYS A 155 12.85 7.53 -2.40
N THR A 156 12.37 6.67 -3.28
CA THR A 156 11.33 6.97 -4.26
C THR A 156 10.08 6.21 -3.84
N SER A 157 8.95 6.91 -3.74
CA SER A 157 7.68 6.30 -3.36
C SER A 157 6.55 6.84 -4.22
N MET A 158 5.68 5.94 -4.68
CA MET A 158 4.46 6.29 -5.37
C MET A 158 3.41 6.72 -4.35
N THR A 159 3.02 7.99 -4.42
CA THR A 159 1.96 8.53 -3.56
C THR A 159 0.59 8.18 -4.09
N TYR A 160 -0.38 8.02 -3.19
CA TYR A 160 -1.78 7.93 -3.60
C TYR A 160 -2.27 9.23 -4.25
N LEU A 161 -3.05 9.11 -5.34
CA LEU A 161 -3.63 10.25 -6.04
C LEU A 161 -4.68 10.91 -5.12
N ARG A 162 -4.45 12.15 -4.69
CA ARG A 162 -5.33 12.88 -3.75
C ARG A 162 -5.85 14.17 -4.37
N ILE A 163 -6.58 14.03 -5.47
CA ILE A 163 -7.25 15.14 -6.17
C ILE A 163 -8.74 14.84 -6.38
N PRO A 164 -9.60 15.86 -6.58
CA PRO A 164 -10.99 15.64 -6.96
C PRO A 164 -11.11 14.71 -8.19
N GLY A 165 -12.06 13.78 -8.14
CA GLY A 165 -12.27 12.80 -9.22
C GLY A 165 -11.36 11.56 -9.16
N THR A 166 -10.47 11.42 -8.16
CA THR A 166 -9.56 10.27 -8.01
C THR A 166 -10.22 8.91 -8.26
N PHE A 167 -11.41 8.67 -7.72
CA PHE A 167 -12.14 7.41 -7.92
C PHE A 167 -12.44 7.14 -9.40
N GLU A 168 -12.84 8.17 -10.16
CA GLU A 168 -13.15 8.06 -11.58
C GLU A 168 -11.90 7.76 -12.42
N TYR A 169 -10.75 8.38 -12.08
CA TYR A 169 -9.47 8.03 -12.73
C TYR A 169 -9.13 6.54 -12.54
N TRP A 170 -9.29 6.02 -11.31
CA TRP A 170 -9.01 4.61 -11.02
C TRP A 170 -10.01 3.66 -11.68
N ASP A 171 -11.30 3.96 -11.62
CA ASP A 171 -12.36 3.15 -12.25
C ASP A 171 -12.18 3.04 -13.77
N ILE A 172 -11.78 4.14 -14.43
CA ILE A 172 -11.44 4.14 -15.86
C ILE A 172 -10.25 3.19 -16.14
N LEU A 173 -9.18 3.27 -15.35
CA LEU A 173 -8.02 2.41 -15.53
C LEU A 173 -8.37 0.94 -15.29
N ASP A 174 -9.08 0.65 -14.20
CA ASP A 174 -9.44 -0.72 -13.81
C ASP A 174 -10.30 -1.43 -14.87
N LYS A 175 -11.28 -0.72 -15.44
CA LYS A 175 -12.11 -1.24 -16.55
C LYS A 175 -11.28 -1.57 -17.79
N ASN A 176 -10.37 -0.68 -18.19
CA ASN A 176 -9.53 -0.90 -19.37
C ASN A 176 -8.50 -2.02 -19.15
N LEU A 177 -7.91 -2.11 -17.95
CA LEU A 177 -7.02 -3.21 -17.58
C LEU A 177 -7.77 -4.54 -17.57
N SER A 178 -8.98 -4.58 -17.01
CA SER A 178 -9.84 -5.77 -16.99
C SER A 178 -10.19 -6.26 -18.40
N ALA A 179 -10.56 -5.34 -19.31
CA ALA A 179 -10.82 -5.66 -20.72
C ALA A 179 -9.55 -6.17 -21.43
N SER A 180 -8.37 -5.67 -21.06
CA SER A 180 -7.11 -6.21 -21.61
C SER A 180 -6.78 -7.60 -21.07
N MET A 181 -6.98 -7.83 -19.77
CA MET A 181 -6.72 -9.13 -19.12
C MET A 181 -7.66 -10.23 -19.62
N SER A 182 -8.90 -9.88 -20.01
CA SER A 182 -9.84 -10.82 -20.62
C SER A 182 -9.56 -11.09 -22.11
N GLY A 183 -8.63 -10.34 -22.72
CA GLY A 183 -8.30 -10.43 -24.14
C GLY A 183 -9.26 -9.69 -25.08
N GLU A 184 -10.18 -8.88 -24.56
CA GLU A 184 -11.12 -8.09 -25.37
C GLU A 184 -10.41 -6.99 -26.16
N ILE A 185 -9.40 -6.34 -25.55
CA ILE A 185 -8.57 -5.31 -26.17
C ILE A 185 -7.08 -5.55 -25.91
N THR A 186 -6.23 -4.99 -26.76
CA THR A 186 -4.77 -5.03 -26.54
C THR A 186 -4.36 -4.13 -25.37
N ALA A 187 -3.20 -4.41 -24.77
CA ALA A 187 -2.64 -3.56 -23.72
C ALA A 187 -2.44 -2.11 -24.18
N GLN A 188 -2.02 -1.90 -25.44
CA GLN A 188 -1.89 -0.56 -26.02
C GLN A 188 -3.24 0.16 -26.09
N GLN A 189 -4.28 -0.50 -26.61
CA GLN A 189 -5.63 0.09 -26.68
C GLN A 189 -6.20 0.44 -25.30
N ALA A 190 -5.94 -0.40 -24.29
CA ALA A 190 -6.36 -0.13 -22.91
C ALA A 190 -5.70 1.14 -22.35
N LEU A 191 -4.39 1.30 -22.53
CA LEU A 191 -3.65 2.47 -22.07
C LEU A 191 -4.04 3.75 -22.84
N ASP A 192 -4.20 3.66 -24.16
CA ASP A 192 -4.63 4.80 -25.00
C ASP A 192 -6.03 5.28 -24.61
N SER A 193 -6.95 4.35 -24.38
CA SER A 193 -8.33 4.65 -23.97
C SER A 193 -8.39 5.25 -22.56
N THR A 194 -7.54 4.75 -21.65
CA THR A 194 -7.39 5.30 -20.30
C THR A 194 -6.89 6.74 -20.37
N ALA A 195 -5.79 6.99 -21.09
CA ALA A 195 -5.20 8.32 -21.23
C ALA A 195 -6.21 9.32 -21.82
N LYS A 196 -6.88 8.95 -22.92
CA LYS A 196 -7.91 9.79 -23.55
C LYS A 196 -9.04 10.15 -22.58
N SER A 197 -9.50 9.20 -21.78
CA SER A 197 -10.58 9.41 -20.82
C SER A 197 -10.12 10.28 -19.65
N TRP A 198 -8.90 10.09 -19.16
CA TRP A 198 -8.31 10.93 -18.11
C TRP A 198 -8.16 12.39 -18.54
N GLU A 199 -7.83 12.67 -19.80
CA GLU A 199 -7.82 14.05 -20.33
C GLU A 199 -9.21 14.69 -20.22
N GLN A 200 -10.28 13.96 -20.56
CA GLN A 200 -11.65 14.46 -20.45
C GLN A 200 -12.06 14.74 -18.99
N VAL A 201 -11.68 13.85 -18.06
CA VAL A 201 -11.93 14.06 -16.62
C VAL A 201 -11.17 15.30 -16.14
N THR A 202 -9.91 15.44 -16.54
CA THR A 202 -9.05 16.56 -16.16
C THR A 202 -9.60 17.89 -16.67
N ASP A 203 -10.05 17.94 -17.92
CA ASP A 203 -10.62 19.16 -18.50
C ASP A 203 -11.96 19.50 -17.87
N ARG A 204 -12.83 18.51 -17.63
CA ARG A 204 -14.13 18.72 -16.96
C ARG A 204 -13.98 19.25 -15.54
N LEU A 205 -12.99 18.77 -14.79
CA LEU A 205 -12.72 19.20 -13.41
C LEU A 205 -11.85 20.47 -13.33
N GLY A 206 -11.30 20.91 -14.46
CA GLY A 206 -10.44 22.08 -14.59
C GLY A 206 -8.97 21.74 -14.41
N ARG A 207 -8.22 21.73 -15.52
CA ARG A 207 -6.81 21.31 -15.57
C ARG A 207 -5.90 22.07 -14.60
N ASP A 208 -6.01 23.40 -14.57
CA ASP A 208 -5.15 24.21 -13.71
C ASP A 208 -5.39 23.91 -12.22
N LYS A 209 -6.66 23.70 -11.84
CA LYS A 209 -7.02 23.29 -10.48
C LYS A 209 -6.52 21.89 -10.16
N GLN A 210 -6.65 20.94 -11.08
CA GLN A 210 -6.12 19.59 -10.89
C GLN A 210 -4.60 19.61 -10.71
N LEU A 211 -3.89 20.42 -11.48
CA LEU A 211 -2.45 20.59 -11.34
C LEU A 211 -2.09 21.22 -9.98
N GLU A 212 -2.83 22.25 -9.54
CA GLU A 212 -2.67 22.85 -8.23
C GLU A 212 -2.89 21.82 -7.11
N TYR A 213 -4.02 21.10 -7.12
CA TYR A 213 -4.32 20.06 -6.14
C TYR A 213 -3.29 18.95 -6.12
N TYR A 214 -2.82 18.51 -7.30
CA TYR A 214 -1.81 17.47 -7.39
C TYR A 214 -0.47 17.93 -6.77
N LYS A 215 -0.02 19.14 -7.10
CA LYS A 215 1.19 19.75 -6.51
C LYS A 215 1.05 19.85 -5.00
N SER A 216 -0.07 20.37 -4.49
CA SER A 216 -0.32 20.45 -3.05
C SER A 216 -0.36 19.08 -2.39
N ALA A 217 -0.98 18.08 -3.02
CA ALA A 217 -1.07 16.72 -2.50
C ALA A 217 0.32 16.11 -2.30
N ILE A 218 1.23 16.24 -3.27
CA ILE A 218 2.59 15.69 -3.16
C ILE A 218 3.57 16.62 -2.42
N GLY A 219 3.11 17.77 -1.91
CA GLY A 219 3.96 18.74 -1.23
C GLY A 219 4.99 19.41 -2.16
N TYR A 220 4.69 19.50 -3.45
CA TYR A 220 5.53 20.18 -4.44
C TYR A 220 5.66 21.66 -4.07
N LYS A 221 6.90 22.15 -3.98
CA LYS A 221 7.24 23.54 -3.67
C LYS A 221 8.00 24.15 -4.84
#